data_AF-A0A3D1RAM6-F1
#
_entry.id   AF-A0A3D1RAM6-F1
#
_cell.length_a   1.000
_cell.length_b   1.000
_cell.length_c   1.000
_cell.angle_alpha   90.00
_cell.angle_beta   90.00
_cell.angle_gamma   90.00
#
_symmetry.space_group_name_H-M   'P 1'
#
loop_
_entity.id
_entity.type
_entity.pdbx_description
1 polymer ?
#
loop_
_entity_poly.entity_id
_entity_poly.type
_entity_poly.pdbx_seq_one_letter_code
_entity_poly.pdbx_strand_id
1 'polypeptide(L)' 'PKFLVAGFLLFRLFDIVKPWPACWFDERMHNGLGNVMDDVVAGLYARGCMAALVWFWP' A
#
# COMPACT_ATOMS: atom_id res chain seq x y z
N PRO A 1 10.13 10.40 13.57
CA PRO A 1 9.12 11.20 12.84
C PRO A 1 9.23 11.12 11.31
N LYS A 2 10.38 11.46 10.70
CA LYS A 2 10.55 11.49 9.22
C LYS A 2 10.14 10.20 8.48
N PHE A 3 10.55 9.04 9.00
CA PHE A 3 10.21 7.74 8.44
C PHE A 3 8.72 7.37 8.58
N LEU A 4 8.07 7.80 9.65
CA LEU A 4 6.63 7.58 9.85
C LEU A 4 5.80 8.39 8.86
N VAL A 5 6.20 9.65 8.61
CA VAL A 5 5.54 10.50 7.62
C VAL A 5 5.74 9.96 6.21
N ALA A 6 6.97 9.53 5.87
CA ALA A 6 7.25 8.91 4.58
C ALA A 6 6.44 7.62 4.36
N GLY A 7 6.42 6.73 5.35
CA GLY A 7 5.64 5.49 5.28
C GLY A 7 4.13 5.73 5.18
N PHE A 8 3.60 6.72 5.90
CA PHE A 8 2.20 7.11 5.83
C PHE A 8 1.83 7.68 4.45
N LEU A 9 2.67 8.55 3.89
CA LEU A 9 2.45 9.12 2.56
C LEU A 9 2.49 8.04 1.47
N LEU A 10 3.45 7.12 1.54
CA LEU A 10 3.54 5.97 0.63
C LEU A 10 2.30 5.10 0.73
N PHE A 11 1.88 4.74 1.94
CA PHE A 11 0.65 3.98 2.16
C PHE A 11 -0.57 4.66 1.55
N ARG A 12 -0.75 5.96 1.80
CA ARG A 12 -1.86 6.74 1.23
C ARG A 12 -1.82 6.80 -0.29
N LEU A 13 -0.63 6.89 -0.87
CA LEU A 13 -0.46 6.88 -2.32
C LEU A 13 -0.92 5.54 -2.92
N PHE A 14 -0.54 4.41 -2.31
CA PHE A 14 -0.93 3.09 -2.77
C PHE A 14 -2.43 2.78 -2.55
N ASP A 15 -3.00 3.26 -1.45
CA ASP A 15 -4.44 3.19 -1.15
C ASP A 15 -5.30 3.97 -2.17
N ILE A 16 -4.81 5.12 -2.66
CA ILE A 16 -5.52 5.93 -3.67
C ILE A 16 -5.30 5.39 -5.10
N VAL A 17 -4.06 5.01 -5.44
CA VAL A 17 -3.70 4.57 -6.80
C VAL A 17 -4.20 3.16 -7.08
N LYS A 18 -4.33 2.32 -6.04
CA LYS A 18 -4.75 0.91 -6.12
C LYS A 18 -4.08 0.16 -7.28
N PRO A 19 -2.74 0.12 -7.34
CA PRO A 19 -2.06 -0.58 -8.42
C PRO A 19 -2.46 -2.05 -8.42
N TRP A 20 -2.52 -2.65 -9.61
CA TRP A 20 -2.76 -4.08 -9.77
C TRP A 20 -1.77 -4.86 -8.87
N PRO A 21 -2.22 -5.78 -7.99
CA PRO A 21 -3.46 -6.55 -8.00
C PRO A 21 -4.58 -6.05 -7.08
N ALA A 22 -4.44 -4.89 -6.43
CA ALA A 22 -5.40 -4.41 -5.43
C ALA A 22 -6.79 -4.14 -6.03
N CYS A 23 -6.84 -3.47 -7.20
CA CYS A 23 -8.06 -3.32 -8.00
C CYS A 23 -8.74 -4.64 -8.41
N TRP A 24 -7.99 -5.73 -8.56
CA TRP A 24 -8.57 -7.03 -8.95
C TRP A 24 -9.38 -7.67 -7.82
N PHE A 25 -8.98 -7.44 -6.57
CA PHE A 25 -9.74 -7.88 -5.40
C PHE A 25 -11.03 -7.07 -5.23
N ASP A 26 -10.97 -5.76 -5.49
CA ASP A 26 -12.15 -4.87 -5.49
C ASP A 26 -13.17 -5.32 -6.56
N GLU A 27 -12.70 -5.64 -7.78
CA GLU A 27 -13.55 -6.07 -8.91
C GLU A 27 -14.16 -7.47 -8.72
N ARG A 28 -13.43 -8.40 -8.09
CA ARG A 28 -13.93 -9.78 -7.86
C ARG A 28 -14.71 -9.94 -6.57
N MET A 29 -14.39 -9.14 -5.56
CA MET A 29 -15.06 -9.17 -4.27
C MET A 29 -15.77 -7.84 -4.06
N HIS A 30 -16.89 -7.65 -4.78
CA HIS A 30 -17.83 -6.53 -4.64
C HIS A 30 -18.55 -6.50 -3.26
N ASN A 31 -17.80 -6.61 -2.17
CA ASN A 31 -18.26 -6.59 -0.78
C ASN A 31 -17.16 -5.96 0.09
N GLY A 32 -17.47 -5.59 1.34
CA GLY A 32 -16.50 -4.96 2.27
C GLY A 32 -15.19 -5.72 2.50
N LEU A 33 -15.11 -7.00 2.11
CA LEU A 33 -13.86 -7.78 2.08
C LEU A 33 -12.86 -7.30 1.02
N GLY A 34 -13.33 -6.77 -0.12
CA GLY A 34 -12.50 -6.21 -1.18
C GLY A 34 -11.68 -5.02 -0.68
N ASN A 35 -12.35 -4.06 -0.03
CA ASN A 35 -11.68 -2.89 0.58
C ASN A 35 -10.65 -3.28 1.64
N VAL A 36 -10.94 -4.28 2.49
CA VAL A 36 -9.98 -4.72 3.51
C VAL A 36 -8.75 -5.36 2.88
N MET A 37 -8.91 -6.12 1.78
CA MET A 37 -7.77 -6.69 1.06
C MET A 37 -6.96 -5.64 0.31
N ASP A 38 -7.63 -4.63 -0.23
CA ASP A 38 -6.99 -3.47 -0.85
C ASP A 38 -6.09 -2.72 0.14
N ASP A 39 -6.59 -2.44 1.35
CA ASP A 39 -5.82 -1.84 2.46
C ASP A 39 -4.59 -2.69 2.84
N VAL A 40 -4.74 -4.02 2.91
CA VAL A 40 -3.63 -4.94 3.23
C VAL A 40 -2.56 -4.92 2.14
N VAL A 41 -2.97 -4.90 0.87
CA VAL A 41 -2.06 -4.83 -0.29
C VAL A 41 -1.33 -3.49 -0.32
N ALA A 42 -2.02 -2.37 -0.08
CA ALA A 42 -1.41 -1.05 0.07
C ALA A 42 -0.36 -1.03 1.21
N GLY A 43 -0.63 -1.71 2.32
CA GLY A 43 0.32 -1.88 3.44
C GLY A 43 1.59 -2.64 3.06
N LEU A 44 1.45 -3.71 2.27
CA LEU A 44 2.58 -4.49 1.75
C LEU A 44 3.45 -3.66 0.79
N TYR A 45 2.83 -2.88 -0.10
CA TYR A 45 3.55 -1.98 -0.99
C TYR A 45 4.31 -0.90 -0.22
N ALA A 46 3.66 -0.25 0.75
CA ALA A 46 4.30 0.75 1.59
C ALA A 46 5.51 0.17 2.34
N ARG A 47 5.39 -1.05 2.87
CA ARG A 47 6.50 -1.76 3.54
C ARG A 47 7.66 -2.05 2.56
N GLY A 48 7.35 -2.52 1.36
CA GLY A 48 8.36 -2.80 0.32
C GLY A 48 9.12 -1.53 -0.09
N CYS A 49 8.40 -0.44 -0.33
CA CYS A 49 9.02 0.85 -0.67
C CYS A 49 9.84 1.44 0.47
N MET A 50 9.35 1.35 1.71
CA MET A 50 10.12 1.77 2.89
C MET A 50 11.40 0.93 3.06
N ALA A 51 11.32 -0.39 2.87
CA ALA A 51 12.48 -1.26 2.92
C ALA A 51 13.50 -0.92 1.81
N ALA A 52 13.03 -0.66 0.59
CA ALA A 52 13.88 -0.23 -0.51
C ALA A 52 14.54 1.13 -0.21
N LEU A 53 13.78 2.11 0.29
CA LEU A 53 14.31 3.42 0.68
C LEU A 53 15.40 3.31 1.75
N VAL A 54 15.20 2.46 2.77
CA VAL A 54 16.22 2.21 3.80
C VAL A 54 17.44 1.48 3.25
N TRP A 55 17.24 0.55 2.31
CA TRP A 55 18.34 -0.21 1.70
C TRP A 55 19.18 0.63 0.75
N PHE A 56 18.56 1.52 -0.03
CA PHE A 56 19.25 2.41 -0.96
C PHE A 56 19.81 3.68 -0.28
N TRP A 57 19.27 4.07 0.86
CA TRP A 57 19.73 5.22 1.64
C TRP A 57 20.18 4.77 3.04
N PRO A 58 21.37 4.14 3.14
CA PRO A 58 21.95 3.76 4.44
C PRO A 58 22.20 4.96 5.36
#